data_AF-A0A970BFK1-F1
#
_entry.id   AF-A0A970BFK1-F1
#
_cell.length_a   1.000
_cell.length_b   1.000
_cell.length_c   1.000
_cell.angle_alpha   90.00
_cell.angle_beta   90.00
_cell.angle_gamma   90.00
#
_symmetry.space_group_name_H-M   'P 1'
#
loop_
_entity.id
_entity.type
_entity.pdbx_description
1 polymer ?
#
loop_
_entity_poly.entity_id
_entity_poly.type
_entity_poly.pdbx_seq_one_letter_code
_entity_poly.pdbx_strand_id
1 'polypeptide(L)'
;MEEQLKNILFNPTVGRIATIIIGIAIIWIIIKVVQKNLFTKIRDNDHRYKAKKLSGFVGYLLTIILLSVVFSDKLGGLTVAIGVAGAGIAFSLQEIFVSFAGWLAIIFGGFY
;
A
#
# COMPACT_ATOMS: atom_id res chain seq x y z
N MET A 1 -7.78 -40.33 -10.76
CA MET A 1 -6.74 -39.40 -10.22
C MET A 1 -6.56 -38.18 -11.11
N GLU A 2 -6.53 -38.31 -12.45
CA GLU A 2 -6.36 -37.17 -13.37
C GLU A 2 -7.58 -36.21 -13.42
N GLU A 3 -8.80 -36.74 -13.26
CA GLU A 3 -10.05 -35.95 -13.19
C GLU A 3 -10.11 -35.01 -11.97
N GLN A 4 -9.55 -35.45 -10.83
CA GLN A 4 -9.50 -34.63 -9.61
C GLN A 4 -8.45 -33.52 -9.71
N LEU A 5 -7.33 -33.78 -10.40
CA LEU A 5 -6.30 -32.77 -10.70
C LEU A 5 -6.86 -31.66 -11.61
N LYS A 6 -7.65 -32.01 -12.63
CA LYS A 6 -8.33 -31.03 -13.49
C LYS A 6 -9.32 -30.17 -12.70
N ASN A 7 -10.14 -30.76 -11.83
CA ASN A 7 -11.12 -29.99 -11.06
C ASN A 7 -10.49 -29.02 -10.04
N ILE A 8 -9.30 -29.33 -9.51
CA ILE A 8 -8.56 -28.41 -8.65
C ILE A 8 -7.90 -27.29 -9.47
N LEU A 9 -7.29 -27.61 -10.62
CA LEU A 9 -6.65 -26.63 -11.51
C LEU A 9 -7.65 -25.65 -12.15
N PHE A 10 -8.88 -26.07 -12.47
CA PHE A 10 -9.92 -25.23 -13.04
C PHE A 10 -10.77 -24.49 -12.00
N ASN A 11 -10.45 -24.62 -10.70
CA ASN A 11 -11.17 -23.91 -9.66
C ASN A 11 -10.74 -22.42 -9.65
N PRO A 12 -11.67 -21.45 -9.72
CA PRO A 12 -11.35 -20.00 -9.71
C PRO A 12 -10.55 -19.57 -8.48
N THR A 13 -10.59 -20.36 -7.40
CA THR A 13 -9.80 -20.14 -6.19
C THR A 13 -8.30 -20.37 -6.41
N VAL A 14 -7.93 -21.39 -7.20
CA VAL A 14 -6.53 -21.70 -7.50
C VAL A 14 -5.92 -20.64 -8.40
N GLY A 15 -6.69 -20.12 -9.36
CA GLY A 15 -6.28 -18.97 -10.18
C GLY A 15 -5.94 -17.74 -9.33
N ARG A 16 -6.82 -17.37 -8.37
CA ARG A 16 -6.58 -16.22 -7.48
C ARG A 16 -5.35 -16.41 -6.59
N ILE A 17 -5.16 -17.61 -6.03
CA ILE A 17 -3.98 -17.93 -5.21
C ILE A 17 -2.70 -17.82 -6.05
N ALA A 18 -2.71 -18.36 -7.28
CA ALA A 18 -1.58 -18.26 -8.19
C ALA A 18 -1.26 -16.79 -8.53
N THR A 19 -2.27 -15.97 -8.82
CA THR A 19 -2.09 -14.53 -9.08
C THR A 19 -1.48 -13.81 -7.87
N ILE A 20 -1.90 -14.12 -6.65
CA ILE A 20 -1.33 -13.53 -5.42
C ILE A 20 0.14 -13.94 -5.27
N ILE A 21 0.46 -15.23 -5.40
CA ILE A 21 1.82 -15.74 -5.24
C ILE A 21 2.76 -15.13 -6.29
N ILE A 22 2.35 -15.14 -7.56
CA ILE A 22 3.12 -14.56 -8.66
C ILE A 22 3.25 -13.04 -8.48
N GLY A 23 2.17 -12.37 -8.11
CA GLY A 23 2.14 -10.93 -7.88
C GLY A 23 3.09 -10.48 -6.76
N ILE A 24 3.04 -11.17 -5.61
CA ILE A 24 3.95 -10.93 -4.49
C ILE A 24 5.40 -11.17 -4.93
N ALA A 25 5.67 -12.27 -5.64
CA ALA A 25 7.01 -12.56 -6.13
C ALA A 25 7.54 -11.44 -7.04
N ILE A 26 6.73 -10.95 -7.98
CA ILE A 26 7.09 -9.84 -8.88
C ILE A 26 7.37 -8.56 -8.08
N ILE A 27 6.51 -8.20 -7.13
CA ILE A 27 6.69 -6.99 -6.29
C ILE A 27 8.03 -7.06 -5.54
N TRP A 28 8.33 -8.17 -4.86
CA TRP A 28 9.58 -8.33 -4.13
C TRP A 28 10.81 -8.34 -5.03
N ILE A 29 10.71 -8.91 -6.24
CA ILE A 29 11.77 -8.84 -7.24
C ILE A 29 12.03 -7.39 -7.64
N ILE A 30 10.98 -6.61 -7.97
CA ILE A 30 11.11 -5.20 -8.36
C ILE A 30 11.76 -4.39 -7.24
N ILE A 31 11.29 -4.53 -5.99
CA ILE A 31 11.87 -3.80 -4.85
C ILE A 31 13.34 -4.16 -4.69
N LYS A 32 13.70 -5.44 -4.82
CA LYS A 32 15.09 -5.89 -4.67
C LYS A 32 15.98 -5.35 -5.80
N VAL A 33 15.47 -5.26 -7.03
CA VAL A 33 16.15 -4.64 -8.17
C VAL A 33 16.32 -3.14 -7.96
N VAL A 34 15.26 -2.43 -7.56
CA VAL A 34 15.30 -1.00 -7.23
C VAL A 34 16.31 -0.73 -6.11
N GLN A 35 16.29 -1.54 -5.04
CA GLN A 35 17.26 -1.45 -3.96
C GLN A 35 18.69 -1.69 -4.45
N LYS A 36 18.91 -2.68 -5.34
CA LYS A 36 20.24 -2.98 -5.88
C LYS A 36 20.75 -1.87 -6.80
N ASN A 37 19.89 -1.29 -7.64
CA ASN A 37 20.31 -0.27 -8.61
C ASN A 37 20.50 1.13 -7.98
N LEU A 38 19.66 1.51 -7.00
CA LEU A 38 19.76 2.82 -6.36
C LEU A 38 20.81 2.88 -5.24
N PHE A 39 21.04 1.78 -4.53
CA PHE A 39 21.89 1.79 -3.32
C PHE A 39 23.28 1.19 -3.52
N THR A 40 23.63 0.75 -4.73
CA THR A 40 25.01 0.34 -5.05
C THR A 40 25.97 1.53 -5.19
N LYS A 41 25.44 2.75 -5.35
CA LYS A 41 26.24 3.97 -5.57
C LYS A 41 26.43 4.84 -4.32
N ILE A 42 25.82 4.49 -3.19
CA ILE A 42 25.87 5.26 -1.94
C ILE A 42 26.92 4.66 -1.00
N ARG A 43 28.04 5.37 -0.79
CA ARG A 43 29.15 5.01 0.10
C ARG A 43 28.81 5.10 1.59
N ASP A 44 27.75 5.84 1.93
CA ASP A 44 27.38 6.15 3.31
C ASP A 44 26.36 5.12 3.86
N ASN A 45 26.76 4.39 4.90
CA ASN A 45 25.98 3.25 5.43
C ASN A 45 24.64 3.68 6.05
N ASP A 46 24.56 4.88 6.62
CA ASP A 46 23.34 5.38 7.27
C ASP A 46 22.22 5.68 6.27
N HIS A 47 22.58 6.24 5.11
CA HIS A 47 21.60 6.56 4.06
C HIS A 47 21.12 5.30 3.33
N ARG A 48 22.00 4.30 3.20
CA ARG A 48 21.66 2.99 2.64
C ARG A 48 20.64 2.24 3.49
N TYR A 49 20.74 2.32 4.83
CA TYR A 49 19.80 1.66 5.73
C TYR A 49 18.41 2.30 5.67
N LYS A 50 18.32 3.63 5.77
CA LYS A 50 17.04 4.36 5.69
C LYS A 50 16.33 4.12 4.37
N ALA A 51 17.06 4.11 3.26
CA ALA A 51 16.47 3.95 1.95
C ALA A 51 16.05 2.50 1.65
N LYS A 52 16.76 1.51 2.22
CA LYS A 52 16.29 0.11 2.25
C LYS A 52 15.00 -0.05 3.05
N LYS A 53 14.90 0.62 4.20
CA LYS A 53 13.69 0.63 5.05
C LYS A 53 12.50 1.24 4.32
N LEU A 54 12.69 2.38 3.65
CA LEU A 54 11.65 3.03 2.84
C LEU A 54 11.21 2.15 1.66
N SER A 55 12.17 1.55 0.95
CA SER A 55 11.86 0.64 -0.16
C SER A 55 11.09 -0.61 0.29
N GLY A 56 11.40 -1.13 1.48
CA GLY A 56 10.63 -2.21 2.10
C GLY A 56 9.20 -1.77 2.44
N PHE A 57 9.03 -0.58 3.00
CA PHE A 57 7.71 0.00 3.28
C PHE A 57 6.85 0.15 2.02
N VAL A 58 7.43 0.68 0.93
CA VAL A 58 6.76 0.76 -0.38
C VAL A 58 6.34 -0.63 -0.86
N GLY A 59 7.17 -1.66 -0.61
CA GLY A 59 6.84 -3.02 -0.97
C GLY A 59 5.67 -3.64 -0.23
N TYR A 60 5.59 -3.40 1.07
CA TYR A 60 4.42 -3.79 1.86
C TYR A 60 3.17 -3.06 1.37
N LEU A 61 3.28 -1.77 1.06
CA LEU A 61 2.17 -0.97 0.53
C LEU A 61 1.68 -1.53 -0.82
N LEU A 62 2.59 -1.82 -1.77
CA LEU A 62 2.24 -2.43 -3.05
C LEU A 62 1.61 -3.82 -2.89
N THR A 63 2.08 -4.61 -1.91
CA THR A 63 1.52 -5.92 -1.61
C THR A 63 0.08 -5.81 -1.10
N ILE A 64 -0.19 -4.85 -0.22
CA ILE A 64 -1.56 -4.56 0.27
C ILE A 64 -2.46 -4.16 -0.90
N ILE A 65 -2.00 -3.27 -1.78
CA ILE A 65 -2.76 -2.87 -2.98
C ILE A 65 -3.05 -4.09 -3.86
N LEU A 66 -2.07 -4.96 -4.10
CA LEU A 66 -2.27 -6.15 -4.92
C LEU A 66 -3.33 -7.08 -4.31
N LEU A 67 -3.27 -7.31 -3.00
CA LEU A 67 -4.29 -8.07 -2.30
C LEU A 67 -5.66 -7.40 -2.42
N SER A 68 -5.71 -6.06 -2.28
CA SER A 68 -6.95 -5.32 -2.47
C SER A 68 -7.54 -5.48 -3.86
N VAL A 69 -6.72 -5.47 -4.91
CA VAL A 69 -7.20 -5.68 -6.29
C VAL A 69 -7.69 -7.11 -6.49
N VAL A 70 -6.96 -8.12 -6.01
CA VAL A 70 -7.36 -9.54 -6.17
C VAL A 70 -8.66 -9.86 -5.40
N PHE A 71 -8.87 -9.21 -4.25
CA PHE A 71 -10.07 -9.39 -3.43
C PHE A 71 -11.12 -8.29 -3.66
N SER A 72 -11.01 -7.49 -4.71
CA SER A 72 -11.88 -6.32 -4.97
C SER A 72 -13.37 -6.67 -4.88
N ASP A 73 -13.77 -7.84 -5.39
CA ASP A 73 -15.16 -8.33 -5.35
C ASP A 73 -15.75 -8.41 -3.94
N LYS A 74 -14.90 -8.57 -2.92
CA LYS A 74 -15.30 -8.75 -1.51
C LYS A 74 -15.04 -7.52 -0.64
N LEU A 75 -14.40 -6.48 -1.18
CA LEU A 75 -14.00 -5.31 -0.40
C LEU A 75 -15.03 -4.20 -0.38
N GLY A 76 -16.04 -4.21 -1.26
CA GLY A 76 -17.02 -3.13 -1.38
C GLY A 76 -17.64 -2.70 -0.04
N GLY A 77 -18.14 -3.64 0.76
CA GLY A 77 -18.72 -3.33 2.07
C GLY A 77 -17.70 -2.78 3.08
N LEU A 78 -16.48 -3.32 3.07
CA LEU A 78 -15.39 -2.84 3.94
C LEU A 78 -14.94 -1.42 3.56
N THR A 79 -14.78 -1.15 2.26
CA THR A 79 -14.42 0.17 1.74
C THR A 79 -15.50 1.20 2.09
N VAL A 80 -16.78 0.84 1.98
CA VAL A 80 -17.89 1.72 2.39
C VAL A 80 -17.86 1.98 3.89
N ALA A 81 -17.69 0.95 4.72
CA ALA A 81 -17.63 1.11 6.17
C ALA A 81 -16.46 2.01 6.62
N ILE A 82 -15.26 1.76 6.07
CA ILE A 82 -14.08 2.59 6.33
C ILE A 82 -14.28 4.02 5.81
N GLY A 83 -14.90 4.18 4.64
CA GLY A 83 -15.18 5.50 4.05
C GLY A 83 -16.14 6.31 4.92
N VAL A 84 -17.24 5.70 5.38
CA VAL A 84 -18.22 6.36 6.27
C VAL A 84 -17.61 6.67 7.63
N ALA A 85 -16.86 5.73 8.22
CA ALA A 85 -16.16 5.97 9.49
C ALA A 85 -15.11 7.08 9.35
N GLY A 86 -14.34 7.08 8.25
CA GLY A 86 -13.35 8.10 7.94
C GLY A 86 -13.97 9.48 7.73
N ALA A 87 -15.10 9.54 7.03
CA ALA A 87 -15.88 10.77 6.91
C ALA A 87 -16.36 11.26 8.28
N GLY A 88 -16.88 10.37 9.13
CA GLY A 88 -17.28 10.70 10.50
C GLY A 88 -16.12 11.27 11.34
N ILE A 89 -14.95 10.63 11.28
CA ILE A 89 -13.72 11.12 11.94
C ILE A 89 -13.33 12.51 11.39
N ALA A 90 -13.37 12.69 10.06
CA ALA A 90 -13.05 13.97 9.44
C ALA A 90 -14.01 15.08 9.86
N PHE A 91 -15.31 14.79 9.95
CA PHE A 91 -16.31 15.73 10.47
C PHE A 91 -16.07 16.06 11.95
N SER A 92 -15.79 15.05 12.78
CA SER A 92 -15.49 15.29 14.20
C SER A 92 -14.22 16.12 14.41
N LEU A 93 -13.21 15.98 13.54
CA LEU A 93 -11.95 16.71 13.63
C LEU A 93 -11.95 18.03 12.83
N GLN A 94 -13.08 18.45 12.26
CA GLN A 94 -13.14 19.60 11.35
C GLN A 94 -12.57 20.87 11.98
N GLU A 95 -12.92 21.17 13.23
CA GLU A 95 -12.46 22.36 13.94
C GLU A 95 -10.93 22.37 14.15
N ILE A 96 -10.34 21.19 14.34
CA ILE A 96 -8.89 21.03 14.52
C ILE A 96 -8.16 21.32 13.21
N PHE A 97 -8.68 20.80 12.09
CA PHE A 97 -8.12 21.10 10.76
C PHE A 97 -8.25 22.58 10.40
N VAL A 98 -9.40 23.20 10.69
CA VAL A 98 -9.62 24.65 10.45
C VAL A 98 -8.67 25.50 11.29
N SER A 99 -8.50 25.17 12.58
CA SER A 99 -7.59 25.89 13.48
C SER A 99 -6.14 25.76 13.03
N PHE A 100 -5.73 24.56 12.62
CA PHE A 100 -4.39 24.31 12.07
C PHE A 100 -4.15 25.09 10.77
N ALA A 101 -5.12 25.11 9.86
CA ALA A 101 -5.06 25.91 8.64
C ALA A 101 -5.01 27.42 8.94
N GLY A 102 -5.77 27.88 9.92
CA GLY A 102 -5.75 29.28 10.38
C GLY A 102 -4.39 29.68 10.95
N TRP A 103 -3.77 28.82 11.76
CA TRP A 103 -2.41 29.03 12.26
C TRP A 103 -1.38 29.12 11.13
N LEU A 104 -1.45 28.21 10.14
CA LEU A 104 -0.59 28.28 8.96
C LEU A 104 -0.83 29.57 8.16
N ALA A 105 -2.09 29.98 7.98
CA ALA A 105 -2.41 31.21 7.26
C ALA A 105 -1.86 32.46 7.95
N ILE A 106 -1.83 32.51 9.29
CA ILE A 106 -1.23 33.63 10.04
C ILE A 106 0.29 33.66 9.82
N ILE A 107 0.96 32.50 9.98
CA ILE A 107 2.42 32.41 9.85
C ILE A 107 2.89 32.74 8.43
N PHE A 108 2.23 32.19 7.41
CA PHE A 108 2.67 32.33 6.02
C PHE A 108 2.04 33.53 5.30
N GLY A 109 0.89 34.03 5.77
CA GLY A 109 0.20 35.17 5.19
C GLY A 109 0.80 36.53 5.57
N GLY A 110 1.73 36.56 6.54
CA GLY A 110 2.36 37.79 6.98
C GLY A 110 1.39 38.76 7.69
N PHE A 111 0.35 38.24 8.35
CA PHE A 111 -0.59 39.02 9.17
C PHE A 111 0.04 39.48 10.49
N TYR A 112 1.19 40.14 10.42
CA TYR A 112 1.88 40.82 11.52
C TYR A 112 2.02 42.31 11.20
#